data_AF-A0A8D4VRT5-F1
#
_entry.id   AF-A0A8D4VRT5-F1
#
_cell.length_a   1.000
_cell.length_b   1.000
_cell.length_c   1.000
_cell.angle_alpha   90.00
_cell.angle_beta   90.00
_cell.angle_gamma   90.00
#
_symmetry.space_group_name_H-M   'P 1'
#
loop_
_entity.id
_entity.type
_entity.pdbx_description
1 polymer ?
#
loop_
_entity_poly.entity_id
_entity_poly.type
_entity_poly.pdbx_seq_one_letter_code
_entity_poly.pdbx_strand_id
1 'polypeptide(L)'
;MATMKKTAVTMVLCTSLVATGCATTQEGQQMQGAALGALAGGLTTGLLTGNVGYGIAAAVGGAALGWGAVKLVQAATTQQVRTAEQDQQLYGFTPSANAVLVKMNKATATPEKLAAGQSVVISSDYSLSLPQGTANSDVVESYSLKKDGQVLTSSEPTHSQKAAGGYAVNATIAIPKSAKPGTYVVETKVQSGTSYDVSQAVFVVGN
;
A
#
# COMPACT_ATOMS: atom_id res chain seq x y z
N MET A 1 -56.44 -48.38 -25.55
CA MET A 1 -55.96 -48.72 -26.90
C MET A 1 -56.47 -47.63 -27.84
N ALA A 2 -55.55 -46.97 -28.57
CA ALA A 2 -55.77 -45.98 -29.64
C ALA A 2 -56.43 -44.61 -29.30
N THR A 3 -56.10 -43.43 -29.85
CA THR A 3 -54.96 -42.85 -30.62
C THR A 3 -55.26 -41.34 -30.77
N MET A 4 -54.22 -40.48 -30.82
CA MET A 4 -54.13 -39.20 -31.58
C MET A 4 -54.91 -37.97 -31.09
N LYS A 5 -54.51 -36.70 -31.23
CA LYS A 5 -53.32 -35.88 -31.59
C LYS A 5 -53.83 -34.41 -31.58
N LYS A 6 -52.92 -33.41 -31.60
CA LYS A 6 -53.11 -31.93 -31.89
C LYS A 6 -53.09 -31.05 -30.62
N THR A 7 -52.36 -29.93 -30.48
CA THR A 7 -51.49 -29.10 -31.34
C THR A 7 -50.59 -28.24 -30.44
N ALA A 8 -49.39 -27.92 -30.90
CA ALA A 8 -48.41 -27.00 -30.33
C ALA A 8 -48.92 -25.55 -30.18
N VAL A 9 -48.33 -24.75 -29.29
CA VAL A 9 -47.84 -23.37 -29.57
C VAL A 9 -46.78 -22.98 -28.53
N THR A 10 -45.59 -22.68 -29.05
CA THR A 10 -44.43 -22.01 -28.45
C THR A 10 -44.79 -20.59 -27.98
N MET A 11 -44.39 -20.19 -26.77
CA MET A 11 -44.26 -18.77 -26.42
C MET A 11 -42.91 -18.48 -25.77
N VAL A 12 -41.93 -18.34 -26.65
CA VAL A 12 -40.72 -17.53 -26.44
C VAL A 12 -41.20 -16.10 -26.24
N LEU A 13 -41.03 -15.53 -25.04
CA LEU A 13 -41.23 -14.10 -24.81
C LEU A 13 -39.86 -13.44 -24.66
N CYS A 14 -39.28 -13.12 -25.82
CA CYS A 14 -38.24 -12.13 -25.96
C CYS A 14 -38.78 -10.77 -25.48
N THR A 15 -38.16 -10.17 -24.48
CA THR A 15 -38.16 -8.71 -24.29
C THR A 15 -36.72 -8.25 -24.38
N SER A 16 -36.26 -8.10 -25.62
CA SER A 16 -35.02 -7.43 -25.97
C SER A 16 -35.37 -6.15 -26.72
N LEU A 17 -35.05 -4.99 -26.12
CA LEU A 17 -34.80 -3.69 -26.78
C LEU A 17 -34.12 -2.81 -25.72
N VAL A 18 -32.79 -2.91 -25.55
CA VAL A 18 -31.73 -2.25 -26.34
C VAL A 18 -31.62 -0.76 -26.04
N ALA A 19 -30.62 -0.43 -25.21
CA ALA A 19 -29.91 0.84 -25.25
C ALA A 19 -28.41 0.58 -24.97
N THR A 20 -27.67 0.46 -26.07
CA THR A 20 -26.28 0.90 -26.29
C THR A 20 -25.20 0.53 -25.25
N GLY A 21 -24.42 -0.49 -25.63
CA GLY A 21 -23.13 -0.80 -25.03
C GLY A 21 -22.39 -1.88 -25.84
N CYS A 22 -22.24 -1.69 -27.15
CA CYS A 22 -21.22 -2.38 -27.92
C CYS A 22 -19.85 -1.90 -27.47
N ALA A 23 -19.03 -2.78 -26.92
CA ALA A 23 -17.58 -2.64 -26.95
C ALA A 23 -16.96 -4.02 -27.14
N THR A 24 -16.80 -4.37 -28.41
CA THR A 24 -15.83 -5.38 -28.84
C THR A 24 -14.44 -4.77 -28.72
N THR A 25 -13.62 -5.14 -27.74
CA THR A 25 -12.14 -5.09 -27.79
C THR A 25 -11.59 -5.84 -26.57
N GLN A 26 -11.19 -7.09 -26.73
CA GLN A 26 -9.80 -7.53 -26.96
C GLN A 26 -8.93 -7.49 -25.70
N GLU A 27 -8.58 -8.70 -25.22
CA GLU A 27 -7.33 -9.08 -24.56
C GLU A 27 -6.68 -8.11 -23.54
N GLY A 28 -6.77 -8.46 -22.26
CA GLY A 28 -5.72 -8.16 -21.28
C GLY A 28 -5.98 -7.00 -20.32
N GLN A 29 -6.34 -7.34 -19.08
CA GLN A 29 -5.98 -6.60 -17.86
C GLN A 29 -6.32 -5.10 -17.77
N GLN A 30 -7.60 -4.73 -17.72
CA GLN A 30 -7.99 -3.36 -17.31
C GLN A 30 -9.08 -3.28 -16.24
N MET A 31 -9.17 -4.31 -15.40
CA MET A 31 -9.84 -4.24 -14.08
C MET A 31 -8.83 -4.03 -12.92
N GLN A 32 -7.56 -3.78 -13.24
CA GLN A 32 -6.45 -3.57 -12.28
C GLN A 32 -6.04 -2.09 -12.08
N GLY A 33 -6.61 -1.14 -12.81
CA GLY A 33 -6.14 0.26 -12.78
C GLY A 33 -6.84 1.19 -11.79
N ALA A 34 -8.14 1.01 -11.53
CA ALA A 34 -8.92 1.99 -10.75
C ALA A 34 -8.92 1.74 -9.24
N ALA A 35 -8.74 0.50 -8.79
CA ALA A 35 -8.70 0.16 -7.36
C ALA A 35 -7.30 0.35 -6.74
N LEU A 36 -6.23 0.21 -7.54
CA LEU A 36 -4.85 0.40 -7.09
C LEU A 36 -4.36 1.85 -7.31
N GLY A 37 -4.92 2.56 -8.30
CA GLY A 37 -4.63 3.98 -8.52
C GLY A 37 -5.19 4.90 -7.42
N ALA A 38 -6.29 4.52 -6.76
CA ALA A 38 -6.85 5.29 -5.65
C ALA A 38 -6.03 5.16 -4.35
N LEU A 39 -5.40 4.01 -4.11
CA LEU A 39 -4.54 3.81 -2.94
C LEU A 39 -3.17 4.48 -3.14
N ALA A 40 -2.53 4.31 -4.29
CA ALA A 40 -1.23 4.96 -4.54
C ALA A 40 -1.38 6.47 -4.78
N GLY A 41 -2.32 6.89 -5.63
CA GLY A 41 -2.53 8.30 -5.99
C GLY A 41 -3.18 9.11 -4.88
N GLY A 42 -4.19 8.55 -4.19
CA GLY A 42 -4.87 9.19 -3.06
C GLY A 42 -4.01 9.29 -1.81
N LEU A 43 -3.13 8.31 -1.56
CA LEU A 43 -2.22 8.37 -0.42
C LEU A 43 -0.96 9.15 -0.72
N THR A 44 -0.39 9.14 -1.93
CA THR A 44 0.69 10.08 -2.26
C THR A 44 0.19 11.51 -2.25
N THR A 45 -0.94 11.82 -2.89
CA THR A 45 -1.54 13.16 -2.78
C THR A 45 -1.96 13.47 -1.35
N GLY A 46 -2.52 12.54 -0.59
CA GLY A 46 -2.87 12.73 0.83
C GLY A 46 -1.66 12.89 1.75
N LEU A 47 -0.56 12.20 1.47
CA LEU A 47 0.70 12.32 2.20
C LEU A 47 1.39 13.65 1.86
N LEU A 48 1.33 14.10 0.61
CA LEU A 48 1.84 15.41 0.17
C LEU A 48 0.99 16.57 0.67
N THR A 49 -0.35 16.45 0.62
CA THR A 49 -1.30 17.50 1.02
C THR A 49 -1.63 17.46 2.52
N GLY A 50 -1.17 16.44 3.25
CA GLY A 50 -1.53 16.22 4.65
C GLY A 50 -2.96 15.68 4.85
N ASN A 51 -3.70 15.45 3.77
CA ASN A 51 -5.07 14.95 3.79
C ASN A 51 -5.12 13.48 3.35
N VAL A 52 -4.57 12.59 4.17
CA VAL A 52 -4.61 11.14 3.94
C VAL A 52 -6.06 10.68 4.09
N GLY A 53 -6.80 10.66 2.99
CA GLY A 53 -8.23 10.38 2.99
C GLY A 53 -8.54 9.02 3.61
N TYR A 54 -9.52 9.00 4.53
CA TYR A 54 -10.06 7.84 5.27
C TYR A 54 -10.66 6.72 4.39
N GLY A 55 -10.35 6.67 3.09
CA GLY A 55 -10.89 5.72 2.11
C GLY A 55 -10.18 4.37 2.06
N ILE A 56 -9.33 4.06 3.04
CA ILE A 56 -8.66 2.76 3.12
C ILE A 56 -9.65 1.81 3.78
N ALA A 57 -10.13 0.83 3.03
CA ALA A 57 -11.06 -0.20 3.50
C ALA A 57 -10.51 -0.87 4.76
N ALA A 58 -10.98 -0.41 5.93
CA ALA A 58 -10.67 -0.96 7.23
C ALA A 58 -11.40 -2.30 7.38
N ALA A 59 -10.88 -3.33 6.73
CA ALA A 59 -11.33 -4.70 6.94
C ALA A 59 -10.19 -5.67 6.68
N VAL A 60 -9.41 -5.99 7.72
CA VAL A 60 -9.27 -7.39 8.18
C VAL A 60 -9.02 -7.36 9.69
N GLY A 61 -10.09 -7.50 10.46
CA GLY A 61 -10.01 -7.86 11.88
C GLY A 61 -9.55 -9.31 12.02
N GLY A 62 -8.24 -9.54 11.90
CA GLY A 62 -7.60 -10.69 12.52
C GLY A 62 -7.24 -10.28 13.95
N ALA A 63 -7.72 -11.00 14.96
CA ALA A 63 -7.35 -10.72 16.34
C ALA A 63 -5.86 -11.06 16.53
N ALA A 64 -4.97 -10.09 16.39
CA ALA A 64 -3.61 -10.25 16.87
C ALA A 64 -3.69 -10.52 18.38
N LEU A 65 -3.22 -11.70 18.80
CA LEU A 65 -3.25 -12.11 20.22
C LEU A 65 -2.20 -11.35 21.05
N GLY A 66 -1.20 -10.77 20.36
CA GLY A 66 -0.16 -9.93 20.92
C GLY A 66 0.74 -9.38 19.81
N TRP A 67 1.69 -8.53 20.17
CA TRP A 67 2.57 -7.87 19.22
C TRP A 67 3.46 -8.83 18.42
N GLY A 68 3.85 -9.97 19.00
CA GLY A 68 4.62 -11.00 18.30
C GLY A 68 3.86 -11.73 17.20
N ALA A 69 2.53 -11.65 17.16
CA ALA A 69 1.72 -12.21 16.08
C ALA A 69 1.56 -11.23 14.89
N VAL A 70 1.96 -9.97 15.07
CA VAL A 70 1.86 -8.94 14.04
C VAL A 70 2.97 -9.13 13.02
N LYS A 71 2.55 -9.32 11.77
CA LYS A 71 3.41 -9.62 10.62
C LYS A 71 3.66 -8.36 9.80
N LEU A 72 4.67 -7.58 10.18
CA LEU A 72 4.93 -6.25 9.59
C LEU A 72 5.29 -6.29 8.09
N VAL A 73 6.09 -7.27 7.64
CA VAL A 73 6.42 -7.40 6.20
C VAL A 73 5.18 -7.71 5.38
N GLN A 74 4.38 -8.71 5.78
CA GLN A 74 3.19 -9.10 5.02
C GLN A 74 2.10 -8.02 5.03
N ALA A 75 2.12 -7.14 6.03
CA ALA A 75 1.25 -5.98 6.08
C ALA A 75 1.68 -4.91 5.06
N ALA A 76 2.96 -4.83 4.73
CA ALA A 76 3.53 -3.78 3.90
C ALA A 76 3.41 -4.11 2.40
N THR A 77 2.94 -3.14 1.63
CA THR A 77 2.95 -3.15 0.16
C THR A 77 3.70 -1.93 -0.34
N THR A 78 4.74 -2.16 -1.14
CA THR A 78 5.53 -1.09 -1.76
C THR A 78 5.22 -0.98 -3.25
N GLN A 79 4.96 0.23 -3.72
CA GLN A 79 4.66 0.52 -5.12
C GLN A 79 5.45 1.73 -5.60
N GLN A 80 5.92 1.68 -6.85
CA GLN A 80 6.46 2.87 -7.50
C GLN A 80 5.30 3.79 -7.87
N VAL A 81 5.39 5.02 -7.42
CA VAL A 81 4.31 6.02 -7.54
C VAL A 81 4.77 7.29 -8.23
N ARG A 82 6.09 7.47 -8.38
CA ARG A 82 6.68 8.57 -9.13
C ARG A 82 7.84 8.07 -9.98
N THR A 83 7.96 8.61 -11.19
CA THR A 83 9.19 8.46 -12.00
C THR A 83 10.33 9.26 -11.39
N ALA A 84 11.56 9.04 -11.85
CA ALA A 84 12.72 9.81 -11.40
C ALA A 84 12.55 11.33 -11.66
N GLU A 85 11.97 11.71 -12.80
CA GLU A 85 11.75 13.11 -13.17
C GLU A 85 10.70 13.77 -12.29
N GLN A 86 9.60 13.06 -12.00
CA GLN A 86 8.55 13.55 -11.11
C GLN A 86 9.08 13.72 -9.68
N ASP A 87 9.86 12.76 -9.21
CA ASP A 87 10.46 12.78 -7.88
C ASP A 87 11.51 13.89 -7.75
N GLN A 88 12.28 14.16 -8.81
CA GLN A 88 13.18 15.30 -8.92
C GLN A 88 12.42 16.63 -8.88
N GLN A 89 11.29 16.76 -9.59
CA GLN A 89 10.50 17.99 -9.58
C GLN A 89 9.88 18.27 -8.21
N LEU A 90 9.46 17.23 -7.50
CA LEU A 90 8.75 17.35 -6.23
C LEU A 90 9.68 17.54 -5.04
N TYR A 91 10.77 16.78 -4.99
CA TYR A 91 11.68 16.72 -3.83
C TYR A 91 13.10 17.17 -4.16
N GLY A 92 13.40 17.57 -5.39
CA GLY A 92 14.75 17.94 -5.81
C GLY A 92 15.71 16.76 -5.87
N PHE A 93 15.20 15.53 -5.88
CA PHE A 93 16.03 14.34 -5.82
C PHE A 93 16.65 14.01 -7.19
N THR A 94 17.88 14.47 -7.41
CA THR A 94 18.58 14.30 -8.70
C THR A 94 19.30 12.96 -8.80
N PRO A 95 19.37 12.35 -10.00
CA PRO A 95 20.29 11.25 -10.29
C PRO A 95 21.70 11.61 -9.84
N SER A 96 22.28 10.80 -8.95
CA SER A 96 23.68 10.94 -8.56
C SER A 96 24.55 10.43 -9.71
N ALA A 97 25.70 11.06 -9.96
CA ALA A 97 26.60 10.58 -11.01
C ALA A 97 27.30 9.26 -10.63
N ASN A 98 27.53 9.02 -9.33
CA ASN A 98 28.49 8.01 -8.86
C ASN A 98 27.98 7.13 -7.71
N ALA A 99 26.79 7.37 -7.16
CA ALA A 99 26.30 6.65 -5.98
C ALA A 99 24.79 6.42 -6.02
N VAL A 100 24.33 5.36 -5.37
CA VAL A 100 22.92 5.18 -5.06
C VAL A 100 22.56 6.06 -3.86
N LEU A 101 21.45 6.77 -3.93
CA LEU A 101 20.93 7.57 -2.83
C LEU A 101 19.50 7.15 -2.50
N VAL A 102 19.23 7.03 -1.21
CA VAL A 102 17.91 6.75 -0.64
C VAL A 102 17.56 7.88 0.31
N LYS A 103 16.35 8.43 0.19
CA LYS A 103 15.83 9.45 1.10
C LYS A 103 14.40 9.13 1.49
N MET A 104 14.12 9.04 2.79
CA MET A 104 12.76 9.03 3.29
C MET A 104 12.21 10.46 3.28
N ASN A 105 11.03 10.65 2.70
CA ASN A 105 10.40 11.96 2.56
C ASN A 105 9.37 12.21 3.66
N LYS A 106 8.49 11.23 3.91
CA LYS A 106 7.43 11.35 4.91
C LYS A 106 6.98 9.97 5.41
N ALA A 107 6.49 9.93 6.65
CA ALA A 107 5.75 8.79 7.19
C ALA A 107 4.61 9.27 8.09
N THR A 108 3.48 8.58 8.04
CA THR A 108 2.26 8.94 8.79
C THR A 108 1.53 7.68 9.24
N ALA A 109 0.71 7.82 10.28
CA ALA A 109 -0.16 6.78 10.78
C ALA A 109 -1.62 7.27 10.77
N THR A 110 -2.51 6.49 10.19
CA THR A 110 -3.94 6.84 10.05
C THR A 110 -4.83 5.68 10.52
N PRO A 111 -5.70 5.89 11.52
CA PRO A 111 -5.82 7.09 12.33
C PRO A 111 -4.65 7.26 13.31
N GLU A 112 -4.32 8.50 13.67
CA GLU A 112 -3.27 8.79 14.67
C GLU A 112 -3.68 8.38 16.09
N LYS A 113 -4.99 8.24 16.36
CA LYS A 113 -5.55 7.78 17.64
C LYS A 113 -6.55 6.67 17.39
N LEU A 114 -6.43 5.58 18.12
CA LEU A 114 -7.29 4.40 18.00
C LEU A 114 -7.36 3.61 19.31
N ALA A 115 -8.38 2.79 19.46
CA ALA A 115 -8.51 1.85 20.56
C ALA A 115 -7.77 0.53 20.25
N ALA A 116 -7.43 -0.22 21.30
CA ALA A 116 -6.93 -1.58 21.16
C ALA A 116 -7.93 -2.46 20.39
N GLY A 117 -7.44 -3.38 19.56
CA GLY A 117 -8.28 -4.19 18.68
C GLY A 117 -8.69 -3.53 17.35
N GLN A 118 -8.39 -2.24 17.14
CA GLN A 118 -8.55 -1.57 15.84
C GLN A 118 -7.31 -1.79 14.94
N SER A 119 -7.31 -1.19 13.76
CA SER A 119 -6.17 -1.20 12.84
C SER A 119 -5.69 0.22 12.55
N VAL A 120 -4.40 0.36 12.32
CA VAL A 120 -3.77 1.60 11.85
C VAL A 120 -3.10 1.34 10.51
N VAL A 121 -3.19 2.29 9.60
CA VAL A 121 -2.44 2.28 8.34
C VAL A 121 -1.22 3.15 8.49
N ILE A 122 -0.06 2.58 8.23
CA ILE A 122 1.21 3.28 8.16
C ILE A 122 1.51 3.56 6.69
N SER A 123 1.67 4.83 6.34
CA SER A 123 2.03 5.26 4.99
C SER A 123 3.37 5.97 5.02
N SER A 124 4.34 5.44 4.30
CA SER A 124 5.69 5.99 4.14
C SER A 124 5.99 6.27 2.68
N ASP A 125 6.83 7.27 2.44
CA ASP A 125 7.26 7.69 1.11
C ASP A 125 8.78 7.87 1.07
N TYR A 126 9.40 7.35 0.02
CA TYR A 126 10.83 7.50 -0.18
C TYR A 126 11.20 7.69 -1.64
N SER A 127 12.37 8.25 -1.83
CA SER A 127 13.01 8.54 -3.10
C SER A 127 14.24 7.66 -3.28
N LEU A 128 14.40 7.10 -4.48
CA LEU A 128 15.56 6.31 -4.89
C LEU A 128 16.20 6.94 -6.13
N SER A 129 17.49 7.22 -6.05
CA SER A 129 18.29 7.83 -7.10
C SER A 129 19.45 6.90 -7.38
N LEU A 130 19.68 6.63 -8.66
CA LEU A 130 20.67 5.68 -9.14
C LEU A 130 21.75 6.39 -9.97
N PRO A 131 22.97 5.85 -10.00
CA PRO A 131 24.01 6.29 -10.94
C PRO A 131 23.53 6.23 -12.39
N GLN A 132 24.01 7.15 -13.23
CA GLN A 132 23.73 7.09 -14.66
C GLN A 132 24.12 5.72 -15.25
N GLY A 133 23.25 5.16 -16.10
CA GLY A 133 23.43 3.83 -16.69
C GLY A 133 23.04 2.66 -15.78
N THR A 134 22.64 2.90 -14.52
CA THR A 134 22.14 1.86 -13.63
C THR A 134 20.62 1.74 -13.76
N ALA A 135 20.14 0.59 -14.23
CA ALA A 135 18.70 0.37 -14.42
C ALA A 135 17.96 0.14 -13.09
N ASN A 136 18.55 -0.66 -12.19
CA ASN A 136 17.96 -1.03 -10.91
C ASN A 136 19.03 -1.13 -9.82
N SER A 137 18.60 -1.01 -8.56
CA SER A 137 19.41 -1.38 -7.39
C SER A 137 18.63 -2.29 -6.46
N ASP A 138 19.35 -3.10 -5.68
CA ASP A 138 18.76 -3.88 -4.60
C ASP A 138 18.37 -2.93 -3.46
N VAL A 139 17.10 -2.99 -3.08
CA VAL A 139 16.53 -2.19 -1.99
C VAL A 139 16.07 -3.12 -0.89
N VAL A 140 16.58 -2.85 0.30
CA VAL A 140 16.30 -3.56 1.53
C VAL A 140 15.35 -2.73 2.39
N GLU A 141 14.14 -3.24 2.60
CA GLU A 141 13.11 -2.60 3.44
C GLU A 141 12.95 -3.38 4.74
N SER A 142 12.90 -2.68 5.87
CA SER A 142 12.69 -3.29 7.18
C SER A 142 11.84 -2.39 8.08
N TYR A 143 11.08 -3.02 8.97
CA TYR A 143 10.12 -2.34 9.83
C TYR A 143 10.33 -2.73 11.29
N SER A 144 10.19 -1.77 12.20
CA SER A 144 10.12 -2.07 13.63
C SER A 144 8.98 -1.32 14.28
N LEU A 145 8.27 -1.98 15.20
CA LEU A 145 7.26 -1.36 16.03
C LEU A 145 7.82 -1.23 17.45
N LYS A 146 7.77 -0.01 17.98
CA LYS A 146 8.27 0.33 19.30
C LYS A 146 7.18 0.92 20.19
N LYS A 147 7.33 0.68 21.49
CA LYS A 147 6.63 1.39 22.55
C LYS A 147 7.63 1.78 23.62
N ASP A 148 7.61 3.05 24.02
CA ASP A 148 8.49 3.59 25.07
C ASP A 148 9.98 3.28 24.82
N GLY A 149 10.40 3.32 23.55
CA GLY A 149 11.76 3.00 23.10
C GLY A 149 12.08 1.50 22.97
N GLN A 150 11.22 0.60 23.47
CA GLN A 150 11.42 -0.85 23.36
C GLN A 150 10.80 -1.40 22.08
N VAL A 151 11.55 -2.23 21.35
CA VAL A 151 11.05 -2.95 20.17
C VAL A 151 10.09 -4.04 20.63
N LEU A 152 8.85 -3.96 20.17
CA LEU A 152 7.81 -4.95 20.43
C LEU A 152 7.80 -6.07 19.39
N THR A 153 8.05 -5.71 18.14
CA THR A 153 8.19 -6.64 17.02
C THR A 153 8.96 -5.96 15.89
N SER A 154 9.64 -6.76 15.08
CA SER A 154 10.36 -6.31 13.89
C SER A 154 10.09 -7.25 12.73
N SER A 155 10.27 -6.72 11.54
CA SER A 155 10.16 -7.44 10.29
C SER A 155 11.51 -8.08 9.94
N GLU A 156 11.49 -9.20 9.24
CA GLU A 156 12.67 -9.61 8.48
C GLU A 156 12.94 -8.58 7.36
N PRO A 157 14.21 -8.31 7.01
CA PRO A 157 14.54 -7.47 5.86
C PRO A 157 14.00 -8.07 4.56
N THR A 158 13.39 -7.24 3.72
CA THR A 158 12.87 -7.66 2.41
C THR A 158 13.67 -7.02 1.30
N HIS A 159 14.14 -7.84 0.36
CA HIS A 159 14.94 -7.40 -0.78
C HIS A 159 14.06 -7.28 -2.03
N SER A 160 14.27 -6.22 -2.81
CA SER A 160 13.60 -6.06 -4.10
C SER A 160 14.43 -5.18 -5.03
N GLN A 161 14.43 -5.52 -6.32
CA GLN A 161 15.07 -4.70 -7.36
C GLN A 161 14.17 -3.52 -7.71
N LYS A 162 14.71 -2.30 -7.63
CA LYS A 162 13.96 -1.06 -7.88
C LYS A 162 14.71 -0.12 -8.81
N ALA A 163 13.98 0.49 -9.72
CA ALA A 163 14.47 1.56 -10.59
C ALA A 163 14.48 2.91 -9.86
N ALA A 164 15.12 3.93 -10.45
CA ALA A 164 15.06 5.28 -9.89
C ALA A 164 13.62 5.83 -9.88
N GLY A 165 13.27 6.59 -8.86
CA GLY A 165 11.95 7.19 -8.68
C GLY A 165 11.47 7.21 -7.24
N GLY A 166 10.20 7.57 -7.09
CA GLY A 166 9.53 7.64 -5.79
C GLY A 166 8.64 6.45 -5.51
N TYR A 167 8.67 5.98 -4.26
CA TYR A 167 7.99 4.78 -3.80
C TYR A 167 7.10 5.09 -2.59
N ALA A 168 5.86 4.59 -2.64
CA ALA A 168 4.94 4.59 -1.51
C ALA A 168 4.92 3.21 -0.87
N VAL A 169 5.00 3.18 0.44
CA VAL A 169 4.92 1.99 1.29
C VAL A 169 3.68 2.12 2.17
N ASN A 170 2.79 1.14 2.11
CA ASN A 170 1.58 1.14 2.93
C ASN A 170 1.51 -0.16 3.74
N ALA A 171 1.35 -0.05 5.06
CA ALA A 171 1.21 -1.19 5.95
C ALA A 171 -0.02 -1.07 6.86
N THR A 172 -0.94 -2.01 6.78
CA THR A 172 -2.08 -2.09 7.70
C THR A 172 -1.72 -2.97 8.90
N ILE A 173 -1.61 -2.36 10.07
CA ILE A 173 -1.21 -3.02 11.31
C ILE A 173 -2.45 -3.23 12.18
N ALA A 174 -2.76 -4.49 12.48
CA ALA A 174 -3.78 -4.85 13.46
C ALA A 174 -3.23 -4.66 14.88
N ILE A 175 -3.90 -3.83 15.70
CA ILE A 175 -3.53 -3.58 17.09
C ILE A 175 -4.12 -4.68 17.97
N PRO A 176 -3.31 -5.43 18.73
CA PRO A 176 -3.83 -6.44 19.66
C PRO A 176 -4.81 -5.85 20.67
N LYS A 177 -5.83 -6.62 21.09
CA LYS A 177 -6.72 -6.20 22.20
C LYS A 177 -5.97 -6.06 23.53
N SER A 178 -4.83 -6.73 23.67
CA SER A 178 -3.92 -6.66 24.81
C SER A 178 -2.95 -5.48 24.74
N ALA A 179 -3.02 -4.63 23.70
CA ALA A 179 -2.17 -3.47 23.57
C ALA A 179 -2.36 -2.52 24.75
N LYS A 180 -1.25 -2.15 25.40
CA LYS A 180 -1.26 -1.16 26.47
C LYS A 180 -1.52 0.23 25.87
N PRO A 181 -2.26 1.11 26.56
CA PRO A 181 -2.41 2.49 26.15
C PRO A 181 -1.06 3.22 26.03
N GLY A 182 -1.03 4.25 25.18
CA GLY A 182 0.10 5.15 25.00
C GLY A 182 0.60 5.24 23.56
N THR A 183 1.77 5.85 23.41
CA THR A 183 2.38 6.14 22.10
C THR A 183 3.15 4.94 21.56
N TYR A 184 2.93 4.66 20.27
CA TYR A 184 3.63 3.65 19.49
C TYR A 184 4.31 4.32 18.31
N VAL A 185 5.49 3.80 17.95
CA VAL A 185 6.30 4.31 16.85
C VAL A 185 6.59 3.17 15.90
N VAL A 186 6.24 3.34 14.63
CA VAL A 186 6.64 2.45 13.54
C VAL A 186 7.80 3.10 12.82
N GLU A 187 8.96 2.42 12.83
CA GLU A 187 10.10 2.84 12.04
C GLU A 187 10.13 2.06 10.73
N THR A 188 10.28 2.78 9.61
CA THR A 188 10.58 2.21 8.31
C THR A 188 12.01 2.56 7.96
N LYS A 189 12.86 1.55 7.78
CA LYS A 189 14.23 1.73 7.26
C LYS A 189 14.27 1.22 5.83
N VAL A 190 14.79 2.06 4.94
CA VAL A 190 15.06 1.71 3.54
C VAL A 190 16.54 1.88 3.28
N GLN A 191 17.17 0.87 2.68
CA GLN A 191 18.59 0.86 2.38
C GLN A 191 18.82 0.37 0.94
N SER A 192 19.79 0.98 0.25
CA SER A 192 20.26 0.52 -1.05
C SER A 192 21.74 0.86 -1.23
N GLY A 193 22.56 -0.14 -1.53
CA GLY A 193 24.01 -0.02 -1.49
C GLY A 193 24.50 0.46 -0.11
N THR A 194 25.26 1.56 -0.10
CA THR A 194 25.75 2.21 1.13
C THR A 194 24.82 3.30 1.68
N SER A 195 23.77 3.67 0.94
CA SER A 195 22.81 4.69 1.37
C SER A 195 21.65 4.06 2.13
N TYR A 196 21.24 4.69 3.23
CA TYR A 196 20.02 4.32 3.93
C TYR A 196 19.40 5.55 4.56
N ASP A 197 18.10 5.47 4.83
CA ASP A 197 17.38 6.47 5.61
C ASP A 197 16.24 5.80 6.41
N VAL A 198 15.76 6.50 7.43
CA VAL A 198 14.74 6.00 8.37
C VAL A 198 13.64 7.04 8.53
N SER A 199 12.39 6.60 8.45
CA SER A 199 11.23 7.40 8.82
C SER A 199 10.50 6.81 10.02
N GLN A 200 9.74 7.66 10.70
CA GLN A 200 8.92 7.28 11.84
C GLN A 200 7.47 7.72 11.63
N ALA A 201 6.54 6.79 11.82
CA ALA A 201 5.11 7.07 11.93
C ALA A 201 4.67 6.83 13.37
N VAL A 202 3.87 7.74 13.92
CA VAL A 202 3.47 7.72 15.33
C VAL A 202 1.96 7.61 15.45
N PHE A 203 1.48 6.71 16.31
CA PHE A 203 0.07 6.62 16.67
C PHE A 203 -0.09 6.39 18.18
N VAL A 204 -1.28 6.67 18.70
CA VAL A 204 -1.62 6.55 20.12
C VAL A 204 -2.75 5.54 20.29
N VAL A 205 -2.50 4.53 21.12
CA VAL A 205 -3.56 3.62 21.58
C VAL A 205 -4.22 4.24 22.81
N GLY A 206 -5.51 4.52 22.70
CA GLY A 206 -6.36 5.03 23.78
C GLY A 206 -6.80 3.93 24.76
N ASN A 207 -7.44 4.38 25.84
CA ASN A 207 -8.17 3.52 26.78
C ASN A 207 -9.51 3.07 26.19
#